data_AF-A0A369H622-F1
#
_entry.id   AF-A0A369H622-F1
#
_cell.length_a   1.000
_cell.length_b   1.000
_cell.length_c   1.000
_cell.angle_alpha   90.00
_cell.angle_beta   90.00
_cell.angle_gamma   90.00
#
_symmetry.space_group_name_H-M   'P 1'
#
loop_
_entity.id
_entity.type
_entity.pdbx_description
1 polymer ?
#
loop_
_entity_poly.entity_id
_entity_poly.type
_entity_poly.pdbx_seq_one_letter_code
_entity_poly.pdbx_strand_id
1 'polypeptide(L)'
;MHLIFDFDGTITVQDTIGELAASAVAWQQQRLGCNLQGAWDEAVRAYGSDLAAAAEKTHGSERRTVEDEIRFLAETRAVEEASLERVERTGIFAGLGLRDLFQMGASAVREGRVKIRAGFGALTELAARRGWRTSVLSAHWSRAFVEGALSAAPTTVYFGDSMTDFECLIKEAGGADYGVVMVRDDDSSVL
;
A
#
# COMPACT_ATOMS: atom_id res chain seq x y z
N MET A 1 -23.29 10.53 6.12
CA MET A 1 -22.37 9.48 6.61
C MET A 1 -21.24 9.31 5.62
N HIS A 2 -20.06 8.95 6.11
CA HIS A 2 -18.86 8.72 5.30
C HIS A 2 -18.27 7.36 5.70
N LEU A 3 -18.16 6.46 4.73
CA LEU A 3 -17.55 5.15 4.90
C LEU A 3 -16.09 5.23 4.44
N ILE A 4 -15.16 4.83 5.30
CA ILE A 4 -13.73 4.79 4.99
C ILE A 4 -13.29 3.34 5.12
N PHE A 5 -12.59 2.84 4.11
CA PHE A 5 -12.12 1.47 4.04
C PHE A 5 -10.61 1.45 3.85
N ASP A 6 -9.95 0.55 4.55
CA ASP A 6 -8.64 0.09 4.13
C ASP A 6 -8.75 -0.75 2.84
N PHE A 7 -7.66 -0.88 2.08
CA PHE A 7 -7.62 -1.66 0.85
C PHE A 7 -7.24 -3.12 1.11
N ASP A 8 -6.01 -3.37 1.55
CA ASP A 8 -5.44 -4.70 1.67
C ASP A 8 -6.01 -5.47 2.86
N GLY A 9 -6.52 -6.68 2.62
CA GLY A 9 -7.18 -7.47 3.68
C GLY A 9 -8.53 -6.92 4.14
N THR A 10 -8.93 -5.71 3.73
CA THR A 10 -10.24 -5.11 3.99
C THR A 10 -11.13 -5.14 2.74
N ILE A 11 -10.80 -4.39 1.69
CA ILE A 11 -11.52 -4.45 0.40
C ILE A 11 -11.08 -5.67 -0.39
N THR A 12 -9.78 -5.94 -0.46
CA THR A 12 -9.27 -7.18 -1.04
C THR A 12 -9.28 -8.27 0.03
N VAL A 13 -9.32 -9.52 -0.41
CA VAL A 13 -9.32 -10.66 0.54
C VAL A 13 -7.96 -10.90 1.20
N GLN A 14 -6.89 -10.34 0.62
CA GLN A 14 -5.49 -10.55 1.00
C GLN A 14 -4.64 -9.35 0.56
N ASP A 15 -3.42 -9.26 1.06
CA ASP A 15 -2.43 -8.28 0.63
C ASP A 15 -2.13 -8.36 -0.88
N THR A 16 -1.88 -7.20 -1.50
CA THR A 16 -1.66 -7.06 -2.94
C THR A 16 -0.30 -6.49 -3.34
N ILE A 17 0.59 -6.19 -2.40
CA ILE A 17 1.95 -5.68 -2.70
C ILE A 17 2.75 -6.70 -3.49
N GLY A 18 2.64 -7.98 -3.13
CA GLY A 18 3.28 -9.06 -3.89
C GLY A 18 2.81 -9.15 -5.34
N GLU A 19 1.54 -8.84 -5.61
CA GLU A 19 0.98 -8.84 -6.97
C GLU A 19 1.42 -7.61 -7.76
N LEU A 20 1.49 -6.44 -7.12
CA LEU A 20 2.08 -5.24 -7.71
C LEU A 20 3.52 -5.52 -8.17
N ALA A 21 4.35 -6.10 -7.29
CA ALA A 21 5.72 -6.45 -7.61
C ALA A 21 5.80 -7.50 -8.73
N ALA A 22 5.00 -8.57 -8.67
CA ALA A 22 4.96 -9.60 -9.72
C ALA A 22 4.56 -9.03 -11.09
N SER A 23 3.59 -8.12 -11.12
CA SER A 23 3.18 -7.42 -12.34
C SER A 23 4.30 -6.53 -12.90
N ALA A 24 5.03 -5.82 -12.03
CA ALA A 24 6.19 -5.03 -12.41
C ALA A 24 7.35 -5.90 -12.94
N VAL A 25 7.65 -7.03 -12.28
CA VAL A 25 8.65 -8.01 -12.76
C VAL A 25 8.29 -8.52 -14.16
N ALA A 26 7.02 -8.91 -14.38
CA ALA A 26 6.57 -9.38 -15.67
C ALA A 26 6.73 -8.30 -16.76
N TRP A 27 6.47 -7.03 -16.42
CA TRP A 27 6.67 -5.90 -17.32
C TRP A 27 8.15 -5.67 -17.66
N GLN A 28 9.05 -5.72 -16.66
CA GLN A 28 10.49 -5.59 -16.91
C GLN A 28 11.03 -6.74 -17.76
N GLN A 29 10.53 -7.97 -17.53
CA GLN A 29 10.87 -9.13 -18.36
C GLN A 29 10.47 -8.95 -19.82
N GLN A 30 9.33 -8.30 -20.08
CA GLN A 30 8.87 -8.00 -21.44
C GLN A 30 9.67 -6.85 -22.08
N ARG A 31 10.01 -5.81 -21.32
CA ARG A 31 10.69 -4.61 -21.81
C ARG A 31 12.19 -4.81 -22.03
N LEU A 32 12.86 -5.40 -21.05
CA LEU A 32 14.32 -5.47 -20.96
C LEU A 32 14.86 -6.91 -21.08
N GLY A 33 13.99 -7.92 -21.02
CA GLY A 33 14.39 -9.32 -21.06
C GLY A 33 14.98 -9.85 -19.75
N CYS A 34 14.99 -9.04 -18.68
CA CYS A 34 15.54 -9.40 -17.38
C CYS A 34 14.44 -9.80 -16.37
N ASN A 35 14.68 -10.90 -15.65
CA ASN A 35 13.80 -11.36 -14.60
C ASN A 35 14.31 -10.86 -13.24
N LEU A 36 13.56 -9.94 -12.62
CA LEU A 36 13.91 -9.36 -11.33
C LEU A 36 13.25 -10.06 -10.13
N GLN A 37 12.59 -11.21 -10.34
CA GLN A 37 11.94 -11.96 -9.26
C GLN A 37 12.90 -12.31 -8.11
N GLY A 38 14.13 -12.72 -8.42
CA GLY A 38 15.13 -13.04 -7.40
C GLY A 38 15.51 -11.85 -6.51
N ALA A 39 15.57 -10.65 -7.10
CA ALA A 39 15.86 -9.42 -6.36
C ALA A 39 14.69 -9.02 -5.45
N TRP A 40 13.45 -9.22 -5.92
CA TRP A 40 12.25 -9.04 -5.10
C TRP A 40 12.22 -10.02 -3.92
N ASP A 41 12.45 -11.31 -4.18
CA ASP A 41 12.44 -12.35 -3.15
C ASP A 41 13.51 -12.10 -2.06
N GLU A 42 14.67 -11.58 -2.46
CA GLU A 42 15.72 -11.15 -1.54
C GLU A 42 15.29 -9.95 -0.70
N ALA A 43 14.69 -8.92 -1.31
CA ALA A 43 14.20 -7.74 -0.59
C ALA A 43 13.15 -8.10 0.47
N VAL A 44 12.17 -8.95 0.11
CA VAL A 44 11.14 -9.45 1.04
C VAL A 44 11.76 -10.25 2.20
N ARG A 45 12.74 -11.11 1.90
CA ARG A 45 13.43 -11.90 2.92
C ARG A 45 14.25 -11.03 3.88
N ALA A 46 14.97 -10.04 3.35
CA ALA A 46 15.74 -9.09 4.15
C ALA A 46 14.83 -8.30 5.08
N TYR A 47 13.71 -7.78 4.57
CA TYR A 47 12.71 -7.10 5.39
C TYR A 47 12.16 -7.98 6.51
N GLY A 48 11.76 -9.22 6.21
CA GLY A 48 11.27 -10.15 7.22
C GLY A 48 12.30 -10.46 8.31
N SER A 49 13.58 -10.56 7.93
CA SER A 49 14.68 -10.77 8.88
C SER A 49 14.90 -9.54 9.77
N ASP A 50 14.94 -8.35 9.19
CA ASP A 50 15.15 -7.10 9.91
C ASP A 50 14.00 -6.82 10.89
N LEU A 51 12.76 -7.04 10.45
CA LEU A 51 11.57 -6.84 11.27
C LEU A 51 11.52 -7.84 12.44
N ALA A 52 11.87 -9.11 12.22
CA ALA A 52 11.96 -10.09 13.29
C ALA A 52 13.00 -9.69 14.35
N ALA A 53 14.19 -9.25 13.91
CA ALA A 53 15.24 -8.79 14.81
C ALA A 53 14.81 -7.54 15.62
N ALA A 54 14.08 -6.62 14.99
CA ALA A 54 13.55 -5.45 15.68
C ALA A 54 12.43 -5.83 16.68
N ALA A 55 11.56 -6.78 16.34
CA ALA A 55 10.50 -7.25 17.22
C ALA A 55 11.02 -7.96 18.48
N GLU A 56 12.11 -8.72 18.37
CA GLU A 56 12.78 -9.34 19.52
C GLU A 56 13.36 -8.29 20.47
N LYS A 57 13.98 -7.23 19.92
CA LYS A 57 14.60 -6.16 20.71
C LYS A 57 13.59 -5.31 21.49
N THR A 58 12.38 -5.18 20.97
CA THR A 58 11.36 -4.24 21.45
C THR A 58 10.24 -4.90 22.26
N HIS A 59 10.37 -6.21 22.57
CA HIS A 59 9.33 -7.01 23.21
C HIS A 59 7.97 -6.87 22.51
N GLY A 60 7.94 -6.97 21.17
CA GLY A 60 6.75 -6.67 20.35
C GLY A 60 5.47 -7.42 20.74
N SER A 61 5.56 -8.54 21.48
CA SER A 61 4.44 -9.31 22.04
C SER A 61 3.80 -8.69 23.29
N GLU A 62 4.45 -7.71 23.92
CA GLU A 62 3.99 -7.06 25.15
C GLU A 62 3.30 -5.71 24.88
N ARG A 63 3.21 -5.29 23.61
CA ARG A 63 2.50 -4.07 23.19
C ARG A 63 1.01 -4.19 23.53
N ARG A 64 0.52 -3.31 24.40
CA ARG A 64 -0.89 -3.32 24.87
C ARG A 64 -1.56 -1.96 24.77
N THR A 65 -0.80 -0.90 24.54
CA THR A 65 -1.28 0.48 24.45
C THR A 65 -0.95 1.10 23.10
N VAL A 66 -1.62 2.21 22.77
CA VAL A 66 -1.33 2.98 21.55
C VAL A 66 0.07 3.55 21.61
N GLU A 67 0.51 3.99 22.79
CA GLU A 67 1.86 4.50 23.04
C GLU A 67 2.95 3.44 22.82
N ASP A 68 2.68 2.19 23.19
CA ASP A 68 3.58 1.08 22.89
C ASP A 68 3.71 0.84 21.38
N GLU A 69 2.59 0.98 20.65
CA GLU A 69 2.58 0.84 19.19
C GLU A 69 3.35 1.99 18.52
N ILE A 70 3.12 3.24 18.94
CA ILE A 70 3.84 4.41 18.42
C ILE A 70 5.35 4.25 18.63
N ARG A 71 5.77 3.84 19.83
CA ARG A 71 7.20 3.61 20.12
C ARG A 71 7.77 2.51 19.24
N PHE A 72 7.05 1.40 19.09
CA PHE A 72 7.48 0.31 18.22
C PHE A 72 7.62 0.75 16.76
N LEU A 73 6.63 1.47 16.22
CA LEU A 73 6.68 1.99 14.85
C LEU A 73 7.83 2.98 14.66
N ALA A 74 8.10 3.84 15.65
CA ALA A 74 9.25 4.74 15.63
C ALA A 74 10.58 3.99 15.65
N GLU A 75 10.70 2.92 16.44
CA GLU A 75 11.91 2.10 16.56
C GLU A 75 12.15 1.21 15.33
N THR A 76 11.08 0.81 14.64
CA THR A 76 11.13 0.00 13.41
C THR A 76 11.20 0.84 12.13
N ARG A 77 11.09 2.16 12.23
CA ARG A 77 11.18 3.08 11.09
C ARG A 77 12.41 2.85 10.20
N ALA A 78 13.57 2.64 10.81
CA ALA A 78 14.81 2.39 10.06
C ALA A 78 14.76 1.07 9.26
N VAL A 79 13.99 0.08 9.71
CA VAL A 79 13.75 -1.17 8.98
C VAL A 79 12.87 -0.94 7.76
N GLU A 80 11.80 -0.14 7.91
CA GLU A 80 10.91 0.24 6.81
C GLU A 80 11.65 1.05 5.73
N GLU A 81 12.41 2.07 6.14
CA GLU A 81 13.21 2.89 5.21
C GLU A 81 14.24 2.04 4.46
N ALA A 82 14.98 1.18 5.15
CA ALA A 82 15.94 0.27 4.51
C ALA A 82 15.26 -0.74 3.55
N SER A 83 14.01 -1.13 3.83
CA SER A 83 13.21 -1.99 2.95
C SER A 83 12.88 -1.29 1.63
N LEU A 84 12.40 -0.04 1.71
CA LEU A 84 12.08 0.77 0.54
C LEU A 84 13.32 1.03 -0.31
N GLU A 85 14.45 1.39 0.30
CA GLU A 85 15.72 1.58 -0.40
C GLU A 85 16.17 0.30 -1.15
N ARG A 86 15.98 -0.88 -0.54
CA ARG A 86 16.30 -2.15 -1.20
C ARG A 86 15.43 -2.38 -2.42
N VAL A 87 14.12 -2.14 -2.31
CA VAL A 87 13.17 -2.29 -3.43
C VAL A 87 13.51 -1.30 -4.53
N GLU A 88 13.79 -0.04 -4.21
CA GLU A 88 14.21 0.98 -5.18
C GLU A 88 15.44 0.54 -5.97
N ARG A 89 16.49 0.05 -5.27
CA ARG A 89 17.73 -0.42 -5.89
C ARG A 89 17.56 -1.60 -6.85
N THR A 90 16.47 -2.37 -6.73
CA THR A 90 16.20 -3.44 -7.70
C THR A 90 15.80 -2.90 -9.08
N GLY A 91 15.31 -1.66 -9.15
CA GLY A 91 14.78 -1.08 -10.38
C GLY A 91 13.48 -1.73 -10.87
N ILE A 92 12.78 -2.52 -10.05
CA ILE A 92 11.58 -3.26 -10.47
C ILE A 92 10.50 -2.34 -11.05
N PHE A 93 10.35 -1.14 -10.48
CA PHE A 93 9.36 -0.16 -10.90
C PHE A 93 9.89 0.86 -11.92
N ALA A 94 11.18 0.78 -12.31
CA ALA A 94 11.82 1.79 -13.14
C ALA A 94 11.15 1.93 -14.52
N GLY A 95 10.62 3.13 -14.77
CA GLY A 95 9.98 3.51 -16.04
C GLY A 95 8.53 3.05 -16.21
N LEU A 96 7.89 2.51 -15.16
CA LEU A 96 6.44 2.31 -15.15
C LEU A 96 5.72 3.64 -15.01
N GLY A 97 4.78 3.93 -15.90
CA GLY A 97 3.90 5.08 -15.78
C GLY A 97 2.64 4.77 -14.97
N LEU A 98 1.91 5.81 -14.58
CA LEU A 98 0.61 5.69 -13.90
C LEU A 98 -0.39 4.83 -14.70
N ARG A 99 -0.36 4.90 -16.03
CA ARG A 99 -1.25 4.09 -16.88
C ARG A 99 -0.91 2.62 -16.82
N ASP A 100 0.37 2.27 -16.78
CA ASP A 100 0.82 0.87 -16.68
C ASP A 100 0.38 0.29 -15.34
N LEU A 101 0.63 1.02 -14.24
CA LEU A 101 0.23 0.64 -12.88
C LEU A 101 -1.29 0.47 -12.76
N PHE A 102 -2.08 1.38 -13.36
CA PHE A 102 -3.53 1.24 -13.43
C PHE A 102 -3.95 -0.03 -14.18
N GLN A 103 -3.35 -0.30 -15.34
CA GLN A 103 -3.66 -1.49 -16.11
C GLN A 103 -3.26 -2.78 -15.39
N MET A 104 -2.17 -2.76 -14.62
CA MET A 104 -1.76 -3.88 -13.78
C MET A 104 -2.84 -4.19 -12.74
N GLY A 105 -3.32 -3.20 -11.99
CA GLY A 105 -4.38 -3.39 -10.99
C GLY A 105 -5.69 -3.90 -11.61
N ALA A 106 -6.13 -3.29 -12.71
CA ALA A 106 -7.34 -3.71 -13.41
C ALA A 106 -7.22 -5.14 -13.96
N SER A 107 -6.07 -5.49 -14.52
CA SER A 107 -5.80 -6.83 -15.06
C SER A 107 -5.69 -7.88 -13.95
N ALA A 108 -5.08 -7.54 -12.81
CA ALA A 108 -4.96 -8.45 -11.68
C ALA A 108 -6.34 -8.86 -11.13
N VAL A 109 -7.31 -7.94 -11.08
CA VAL A 109 -8.69 -8.27 -10.71
C VAL A 109 -9.39 -9.08 -11.80
N ARG A 110 -9.31 -8.63 -13.06
CA ARG A 110 -9.93 -9.32 -14.21
C ARG A 110 -9.45 -10.77 -14.35
N GLU A 111 -8.19 -11.03 -14.05
CA GLU A 111 -7.54 -12.34 -14.16
C GLU A 111 -7.62 -13.15 -12.85
N GLY A 112 -8.28 -12.60 -11.82
CA GLY A 112 -8.56 -13.29 -10.57
C GLY A 112 -7.36 -13.44 -9.62
N ARG A 113 -6.24 -12.75 -9.89
CA ARG A 113 -5.07 -12.69 -9.00
C ARG A 113 -5.34 -11.81 -7.78
N VAL A 114 -6.06 -10.71 -7.97
CA VAL A 114 -6.64 -9.90 -6.89
C VAL A 114 -8.13 -10.19 -6.79
N LYS A 115 -8.60 -10.53 -5.59
CA LYS A 115 -10.03 -10.77 -5.33
C LYS A 115 -10.59 -9.67 -4.45
N ILE A 116 -11.60 -8.98 -4.96
CA ILE A 116 -12.42 -8.06 -4.19
C ILE A 116 -13.35 -8.85 -3.27
N ARG A 117 -13.45 -8.43 -2.01
CA ARG A 117 -14.27 -9.06 -0.98
C ARG A 117 -15.74 -9.04 -1.38
N ALA A 118 -16.39 -10.19 -1.26
CA ALA A 118 -17.81 -10.32 -1.52
C ALA A 118 -18.62 -9.32 -0.68
N GLY A 119 -19.59 -8.66 -1.32
CA GLY A 119 -20.43 -7.65 -0.68
C GLY A 119 -19.89 -6.22 -0.75
N PHE A 120 -18.60 -6.00 -1.05
CA PHE A 120 -18.06 -4.64 -1.15
C PHE A 120 -18.78 -3.80 -2.22
N GLY A 121 -18.96 -4.33 -3.44
CA GLY A 121 -19.70 -3.63 -4.50
C GLY A 121 -21.15 -3.31 -4.13
N ALA A 122 -21.86 -4.26 -3.49
CA ALA A 122 -23.23 -4.02 -3.04
C ALA A 122 -23.31 -2.94 -1.94
N LEU A 123 -22.30 -2.86 -1.08
CA LEU A 123 -22.17 -1.84 -0.04
C LEU A 123 -21.90 -0.46 -0.65
N THR A 124 -20.99 -0.34 -1.61
CA THR A 124 -20.70 0.95 -2.28
C THR A 124 -21.90 1.44 -3.09
N GLU A 125 -22.62 0.56 -3.77
CA GLU A 125 -23.88 0.90 -4.42
C GLU A 125 -24.95 1.39 -3.44
N LEU A 126 -25.08 0.72 -2.28
CA LEU A 126 -26.01 1.15 -1.24
C LEU A 126 -25.63 2.53 -0.69
N ALA A 127 -24.33 2.74 -0.43
CA ALA A 127 -23.81 4.02 0.03
C ALA A 127 -24.15 5.13 -0.98
N ALA A 128 -23.89 4.91 -2.27
CA ALA A 128 -24.24 5.83 -3.33
C ALA A 128 -25.75 6.14 -3.38
N ARG A 129 -26.61 5.13 -3.31
CA ARG A 129 -28.09 5.31 -3.28
C ARG A 129 -28.57 6.11 -2.06
N ARG A 130 -27.82 6.08 -0.95
CA ARG A 130 -28.12 6.83 0.27
C ARG A 130 -27.44 8.20 0.33
N GLY A 131 -26.71 8.60 -0.71
CA GLY A 131 -25.92 9.83 -0.74
C GLY A 131 -24.76 9.82 0.27
N TRP A 132 -24.28 8.64 0.66
CA TRP A 132 -23.13 8.50 1.54
C TRP A 132 -21.84 8.60 0.73
N ARG A 133 -20.81 9.22 1.33
CA ARG A 133 -19.48 9.25 0.75
C ARG A 133 -18.76 7.94 1.05
N THR A 134 -17.99 7.44 0.10
CA THR A 134 -17.11 6.28 0.29
C THR A 134 -15.69 6.65 -0.10
N SER A 135 -14.75 6.41 0.82
CA SER A 135 -13.33 6.62 0.62
C SER A 135 -12.52 5.36 0.92
N VAL A 136 -11.40 5.20 0.23
CA VAL A 136 -10.38 4.21 0.55
C VAL A 136 -9.18 4.96 1.13
N LEU A 137 -8.61 4.49 2.24
CA LEU A 137 -7.36 4.95 2.85
C LEU A 137 -6.42 3.76 2.91
N SER A 138 -5.24 3.82 2.31
CA SER A 138 -4.37 2.66 2.18
C SER A 138 -2.89 3.00 2.33
N ALA A 139 -2.13 2.05 2.90
CA ALA A 139 -0.67 2.05 2.94
C ALA A 139 -0.01 1.43 1.68
N HIS A 140 -0.81 1.08 0.67
CA HIS A 140 -0.33 0.47 -0.56
C HIS A 140 0.55 1.44 -1.37
N TRP A 141 1.61 0.93 -2.02
CA TRP A 141 2.64 1.76 -2.68
C TRP A 141 2.19 2.45 -3.97
N SER A 142 1.06 2.06 -4.56
CA SER A 142 0.61 2.58 -5.85
C SER A 142 -0.87 2.93 -5.86
N ARG A 143 -1.15 4.24 -6.00
CA ARG A 143 -2.51 4.75 -6.23
C ARG A 143 -3.13 4.21 -7.49
N ALA A 144 -2.39 4.31 -8.59
CA ALA A 144 -2.90 3.92 -9.89
C ALA A 144 -3.30 2.45 -9.92
N PHE A 145 -2.51 1.58 -9.27
CA PHE A 145 -2.85 0.16 -9.12
C PHE A 145 -4.16 -0.05 -8.35
N VAL A 146 -4.35 0.62 -7.20
CA VAL A 146 -5.58 0.55 -6.42
C VAL A 146 -6.78 1.05 -7.23
N GLU A 147 -6.65 2.17 -7.93
CA GLU A 147 -7.70 2.69 -8.81
C GLU A 147 -8.03 1.71 -9.95
N GLY A 148 -7.02 1.07 -10.53
CA GLY A 148 -7.19 0.03 -11.53
C GLY A 148 -7.97 -1.15 -10.99
N ALA A 149 -7.59 -1.66 -9.82
CA ALA A 149 -8.26 -2.77 -9.15
C ALA A 149 -9.72 -2.43 -8.78
N LEU A 150 -9.99 -1.18 -8.42
CA LEU A 150 -11.32 -0.69 -8.04
C LEU A 150 -12.09 -0.06 -9.19
N SER A 151 -11.60 -0.11 -10.42
CA SER A 151 -12.20 0.59 -11.58
C SER A 151 -13.63 0.16 -11.90
N ALA A 152 -14.06 -1.01 -11.43
CA ALA A 152 -15.44 -1.49 -11.54
C ALA A 152 -16.38 -1.01 -10.40
N ALA A 153 -15.86 -0.33 -9.38
CA ALA A 153 -16.61 0.15 -8.22
C ALA A 153 -16.59 1.69 -8.14
N PRO A 154 -17.74 2.35 -7.90
CA PRO A 154 -17.80 3.80 -7.73
C PRO A 154 -17.19 4.18 -6.38
N THR A 155 -15.89 4.46 -6.36
CA THR A 155 -15.14 4.72 -5.12
C THR A 155 -14.24 5.94 -5.29
N THR A 156 -14.24 6.85 -4.31
CA THR A 156 -13.24 7.92 -4.23
C THR A 156 -12.05 7.41 -3.43
N VAL A 157 -10.82 7.62 -3.89
CA VAL A 157 -9.62 7.00 -3.28
C VAL A 157 -8.68 8.06 -2.72
N TYR A 158 -8.18 7.81 -1.51
CA TYR A 158 -7.40 8.71 -0.66
C TYR A 158 -6.12 7.99 -0.15
N PHE A 159 -4.98 8.67 -0.02
CA PHE A 159 -3.63 8.03 0.02
C PHE A 159 -2.70 8.39 1.20
N GLY A 160 -1.51 7.76 1.30
CA GLY A 160 -0.57 7.87 2.45
C GLY A 160 0.97 7.71 2.24
N ASP A 161 1.91 8.30 3.05
CA ASP A 161 3.41 8.39 2.99
C ASP A 161 3.95 7.15 3.69
N SER A 162 3.30 6.75 4.77
CA SER A 162 3.98 6.23 5.94
C SER A 162 2.98 5.73 6.99
N MET A 163 3.42 4.72 7.72
CA MET A 163 2.78 4.24 8.94
C MET A 163 2.78 5.29 10.07
N THR A 164 3.56 6.38 9.97
CA THR A 164 3.73 7.41 11.02
C THR A 164 2.63 8.46 11.12
N ASP A 165 1.78 8.65 10.11
CA ASP A 165 0.80 9.76 10.17
C ASP A 165 -0.56 9.34 10.72
N PHE A 166 -0.65 8.13 11.29
CA PHE A 166 -1.75 7.80 12.18
C PHE A 166 -1.86 8.81 13.33
N GLU A 167 -0.75 9.38 13.83
CA GLU A 167 -0.78 10.43 14.85
C GLU A 167 -1.41 11.74 14.36
N CYS A 168 -1.18 12.14 13.12
CA CYS A 168 -1.77 13.36 12.52
C CYS A 168 -3.28 13.22 12.33
N LEU A 169 -3.74 12.02 11.96
CA LEU A 169 -5.17 11.69 11.82
C LEU A 169 -5.91 11.64 13.17
N ILE A 170 -5.23 11.31 14.27
CA ILE A 170 -5.82 11.17 15.61
C ILE A 170 -5.76 12.49 16.42
N LYS A 171 -4.71 13.31 16.28
CA LYS A 171 -4.56 14.57 17.04
C LYS A 171 -5.37 15.75 16.46
N GLU A 172 -5.70 15.76 15.17
CA GLU A 172 -6.52 16.82 14.54
C GLU A 172 -8.03 16.53 14.47
N ALA A 173 -8.57 15.79 15.44
CA ALA A 173 -10.03 15.60 15.62
C ALA A 173 -10.80 16.89 16.00
N GLY A 174 -10.28 18.06 15.60
CA GLY A 174 -10.87 19.38 15.81
C GLY A 174 -10.74 20.34 14.62
N GLY A 175 -10.29 19.93 13.43
CA GLY A 175 -10.19 20.90 12.33
C GLY A 175 -9.74 20.49 10.92
N ALA A 176 -9.34 19.24 10.64
CA ALA A 176 -8.97 18.85 9.28
C ALA A 176 -10.15 18.28 8.47
N ASP A 177 -10.32 18.75 7.23
CA ASP A 177 -11.30 18.24 6.26
C ASP A 177 -10.83 16.97 5.49
N TYR A 178 -9.52 16.64 5.46
CA TYR A 178 -8.91 15.42 4.86
C TYR A 178 -7.45 15.19 5.40
N GLY A 179 -6.88 13.97 5.46
CA GLY A 179 -5.44 13.74 5.85
C GLY A 179 -4.73 12.51 5.24
N VAL A 180 -3.83 12.73 4.24
CA VAL A 180 -3.09 11.81 3.33
C VAL A 180 -1.64 12.05 3.73
N VAL A 181 -0.88 11.01 3.59
CA VAL A 181 0.50 10.85 3.97
C VAL A 181 1.24 10.80 2.53
N MET A 182 2.44 11.34 2.23
CA MET A 182 3.35 11.05 1.06
C MET A 182 4.89 11.17 1.34
N VAL A 183 5.75 10.15 1.07
CA VAL A 183 7.22 10.23 1.30
C VAL A 183 7.86 11.33 0.46
N ARG A 184 8.80 12.07 1.07
CA ARG A 184 9.48 13.21 0.45
C ARG A 184 10.45 12.79 -0.66
N ASP A 185 10.22 13.36 -1.85
CA ASP A 185 11.15 13.49 -2.97
C ASP A 185 11.94 14.80 -2.77
N ASP A 186 13.21 14.71 -2.39
CA ASP A 186 14.12 15.87 -2.30
C ASP A 186 15.52 15.45 -2.80
N ASP A 187 15.57 14.93 -4.02
CA ASP A 187 16.48 15.40 -5.07
C ASP A 187 16.13 14.64 -6.35
N SER A 188 15.52 15.37 -7.28
CA SER A 188 15.18 14.88 -8.61
C SER A 188 16.42 14.36 -9.33
N SER A 189 16.64 13.06 -9.22
CA SER A 189 17.32 12.28 -10.24
C SER A 189 16.77 10.87 -10.34
N VAL A 190 15.50 10.60 -10.03
CA VAL A 190 14.90 9.30 -10.33
C VAL A 190 13.42 9.45 -10.68
N LEU A 191 13.05 8.80 -11.77
CA LEU A 191 11.78 8.77 -12.51
C LEU A 191 10.64 8.10 -11.74
#